data_AF-A1ASI5-F1
#
_entry.id   AF-A1ASI5-F1
#
_cell.length_a   1.000
_cell.length_b   1.000
_cell.length_c   1.000
_cell.angle_alpha   90.00
_cell.angle_beta   90.00
_cell.angle_gamma   90.00
#
_symmetry.space_group_name_H-M   'P 1'
#
loop_
_entity.id
_entity.type
_entity.pdbx_description
1 polymer ?
#
loop_
_entity_poly.entity_id
_entity_poly.type
_entity_poly.pdbx_seq_one_letter_code
_entity_poly.pdbx_strand_id
1 'polypeptide(L)'
;MKRSGKSIVLFPVLLAIAVMLLSGIALAGVRTQVIVNKSVLVNLKNPAERVSIANPAIADLLLITPRQIQLNGLALGATSLIVWEKGGEKPLFFDVNVVGNTNIDDSQQVLLQVKVAQIDKTALKNLGVSFLVKNQNANGFSNMIGAPSTSSTSASGDGTISTANGIIDGFSSLNPYTMGITHFPSGVSAVIKALATKGMAKILAEPNLVVKSGQKGEFFAGSRIPFSVLENTGSTSTPSIRWEEVGVKLNFKPFVMESGTIALELDPVEVSNIQGTLETNGYPVIDTRTIKTSAELRDGESLVLAGLLRDETYKSISKVPLLGDIPILGALFRTTENEQKETELVFFITPKLVMPEVPGVKVELPTDKQLTPEQEKEFQWIPMTK
;
A
#
# COMPACT_ATOMS: atom_id res chain seq x y z
N MET A 1 2.68 -92.05 -31.26
CA MET A 1 3.99 -91.74 -31.88
C MET A 1 3.78 -90.96 -33.16
N LYS A 2 4.54 -89.88 -33.34
CA LYS A 2 4.92 -89.22 -34.61
C LYS A 2 3.85 -88.56 -35.53
N ARG A 3 3.88 -87.22 -35.46
CA ARG A 3 4.12 -86.21 -36.53
C ARG A 3 3.24 -86.13 -37.80
N SER A 4 2.94 -84.86 -38.12
CA SER A 4 2.74 -84.20 -39.44
C SER A 4 1.28 -83.80 -39.70
N GLY A 5 0.87 -82.55 -39.95
CA GLY A 5 1.52 -81.28 -40.29
C GLY A 5 0.69 -80.54 -41.36
N LYS A 6 0.50 -79.21 -41.21
CA LYS A 6 0.20 -78.13 -42.22
C LYS A 6 -0.77 -77.06 -41.65
N SER A 7 -0.26 -75.91 -41.16
CA SER A 7 0.00 -74.59 -41.82
C SER A 7 -1.28 -73.75 -42.03
N ILE A 8 -1.70 -72.94 -41.05
CA ILE A 8 -1.43 -71.48 -40.85
C ILE A 8 -1.51 -70.64 -42.14
N VAL A 9 -2.63 -69.95 -42.30
CA VAL A 9 -2.86 -68.86 -43.27
C VAL A 9 -2.84 -67.56 -42.48
N LEU A 10 -1.78 -66.75 -42.64
CA LEU A 10 -1.61 -65.44 -42.00
C LEU A 10 -1.25 -64.43 -43.11
N PHE A 11 -2.25 -64.05 -43.93
CA PHE A 11 -2.00 -63.22 -45.12
C PHE A 11 -3.02 -62.10 -45.45
N PRO A 12 -3.83 -61.54 -44.52
CA PRO A 12 -4.46 -60.24 -44.83
C PRO A 12 -4.21 -59.10 -43.83
N VAL A 13 -3.49 -59.31 -42.72
CA VAL A 13 -3.31 -58.23 -41.72
C VAL A 13 -2.14 -57.28 -42.03
N LEU A 14 -1.14 -57.73 -42.82
CA LEU A 14 0.02 -56.89 -43.14
C LEU A 14 -0.26 -55.83 -44.23
N LEU A 15 -1.30 -56.01 -45.05
CA LEU A 15 -1.61 -55.09 -46.15
C LEU A 15 -2.41 -53.86 -45.70
N ALA A 16 -3.16 -53.95 -44.59
CA ALA A 16 -3.91 -52.82 -44.04
C ALA A 16 -3.00 -51.80 -43.31
N ILE A 17 -1.85 -52.23 -42.80
CA ILE A 17 -0.86 -51.34 -42.15
C ILE A 17 0.01 -50.62 -43.20
N ALA A 18 0.16 -51.18 -44.40
CA ALA A 18 0.91 -50.54 -45.49
C ALA A 18 0.16 -49.38 -46.17
N VAL A 19 -1.18 -49.35 -46.13
CA VAL A 19 -1.98 -48.28 -46.77
C VAL A 19 -2.21 -47.08 -45.85
N MET A 20 -2.00 -47.22 -44.53
CA MET A 20 -2.06 -46.10 -43.58
C MET A 20 -0.74 -45.32 -43.45
N LEU A 21 0.29 -45.71 -44.22
CA LEU A 21 1.58 -45.01 -44.33
C LEU A 21 1.68 -44.12 -45.58
N LEU A 22 0.59 -43.89 -46.31
CA LEU A 22 0.48 -42.74 -47.22
C LEU A 22 0.24 -41.46 -46.41
N SER A 23 1.23 -41.16 -45.57
CA SER A 23 1.39 -39.88 -44.92
C SER A 23 1.49 -38.80 -46.00
N GLY A 24 0.49 -37.93 -46.04
CA GLY A 24 0.70 -36.60 -46.60
C GLY A 24 1.82 -35.96 -45.80
N ILE A 25 3.01 -35.89 -46.39
CA ILE A 25 4.09 -35.07 -45.87
C ILE A 25 3.60 -33.63 -46.01
N ALA A 26 3.01 -33.09 -44.95
CA ALA A 26 2.86 -31.65 -44.81
C ALA A 26 4.27 -31.08 -44.81
N LEU A 27 4.68 -30.49 -45.93
CA LEU A 27 5.94 -29.75 -46.02
C LEU A 27 5.82 -28.60 -45.02
N ALA A 28 6.53 -28.69 -43.89
CA ALA A 28 6.61 -27.61 -42.93
C ALA A 28 7.31 -26.44 -43.62
N GLY A 29 6.53 -25.43 -43.99
CA GLY A 29 7.05 -24.23 -44.62
C GLY A 29 7.92 -23.45 -43.65
N VAL A 30 8.94 -22.75 -44.18
CA VAL A 30 9.74 -21.83 -43.37
C VAL A 30 8.87 -20.64 -42.98
N ARG A 31 8.58 -20.50 -41.69
CA ARG A 31 7.72 -19.43 -41.16
C ARG A 31 8.41 -18.09 -41.32
N THR A 32 7.76 -17.17 -42.03
CA THR A 32 8.23 -15.80 -42.24
C THR A 32 7.13 -14.84 -41.80
N GLN A 33 7.44 -13.95 -40.85
CA GLN A 33 6.50 -12.93 -40.39
C GLN A 33 6.83 -11.59 -41.04
N VAL A 34 5.79 -10.89 -41.50
CA VAL A 34 5.89 -9.54 -42.08
C VAL A 34 4.86 -8.63 -41.42
N ILE A 35 5.19 -7.37 -41.21
CA ILE A 35 4.28 -6.40 -40.62
C ILE A 35 3.51 -5.70 -41.76
N VAL A 36 2.21 -5.41 -41.57
CA VAL A 36 1.41 -4.61 -42.52
C VAL A 36 2.12 -3.28 -42.82
N ASN A 37 2.19 -2.90 -44.09
CA ASN A 37 2.92 -1.73 -44.61
C ASN A 37 4.44 -1.76 -44.38
N LYS A 38 5.02 -2.93 -44.10
CA LYS A 38 6.47 -3.15 -44.01
C LYS A 38 6.90 -4.26 -44.97
N SER A 39 8.21 -4.33 -45.20
CA SER A 39 8.82 -5.28 -46.11
C SER A 39 9.94 -6.06 -45.43
N VAL A 40 10.08 -7.34 -45.75
CA VAL A 40 11.15 -8.21 -45.28
C VAL A 40 11.90 -8.78 -46.48
N LEU A 41 13.22 -8.87 -46.38
CA LEU A 41 14.05 -9.50 -47.39
C LEU A 41 14.27 -10.98 -47.04
N VAL A 42 13.90 -11.86 -47.96
CA VAL A 42 14.12 -13.29 -47.89
C VAL A 42 15.29 -13.64 -48.81
N ASN A 43 16.38 -14.13 -48.20
CA ASN A 43 17.57 -14.57 -48.94
C ASN A 43 17.46 -16.06 -49.26
N LEU A 44 17.66 -16.40 -50.53
CA LEU A 44 17.59 -17.76 -51.04
C LEU A 44 18.97 -18.39 -51.13
N LYS A 45 19.04 -19.70 -50.88
CA LYS A 45 20.30 -20.45 -50.99
C LYS A 45 20.69 -20.63 -52.44
N ASN A 46 19.74 -20.84 -53.35
CA ASN A 46 20.01 -20.94 -54.78
C ASN A 46 19.21 -19.88 -55.56
N PRO A 47 19.58 -19.57 -56.82
CA PRO A 47 18.81 -18.65 -57.64
C PRO A 47 17.36 -19.13 -57.85
N ALA A 48 16.37 -18.29 -57.61
CA ALA A 48 14.97 -18.57 -57.94
C ALA A 48 14.77 -18.58 -59.46
N GLU A 49 14.12 -19.62 -59.94
CA GLU A 49 13.60 -19.73 -61.31
C GLU A 49 12.17 -19.22 -61.40
N ARG A 50 11.37 -19.46 -60.35
CA ARG A 50 9.99 -19.00 -60.24
C ARG A 50 9.65 -18.70 -58.79
N VAL A 51 8.79 -17.72 -58.59
CA VAL A 51 8.21 -17.38 -57.30
C VAL A 51 6.71 -17.17 -57.47
N SER A 52 5.91 -17.57 -56.49
CA SER A 52 4.47 -17.30 -56.47
C SER A 52 3.96 -17.09 -55.06
N ILE A 53 2.97 -16.21 -54.91
CA ILE A 53 2.25 -15.98 -53.66
C ILE A 53 0.81 -16.47 -53.80
N ALA A 54 0.30 -17.19 -52.80
CA ALA A 54 -1.03 -17.79 -52.85
C ALA A 54 -2.15 -16.75 -52.87
N ASN A 55 -2.01 -15.68 -52.08
CA ASN A 55 -2.97 -14.58 -52.00
C ASN A 55 -2.25 -13.22 -52.03
N PRO A 56 -2.24 -12.53 -53.19
CA PRO A 56 -1.58 -11.23 -53.34
C PRO A 56 -2.30 -10.07 -52.64
N ALA A 57 -3.53 -10.25 -52.16
CA ALA A 57 -4.22 -9.22 -51.37
C ALA A 57 -3.66 -9.11 -49.93
N ILE A 58 -3.02 -10.17 -49.43
CA ILE A 58 -2.46 -10.23 -48.07
C ILE A 58 -0.99 -9.78 -48.07
N ALA A 59 -0.20 -10.28 -49.00
CA ALA A 59 1.19 -9.89 -49.17
C ALA A 59 1.59 -9.92 -50.65
N ASP A 60 2.50 -9.02 -51.00
CA ASP A 60 3.07 -8.91 -52.34
C ASP A 60 4.57 -9.25 -52.31
N LEU A 61 5.15 -9.58 -53.45
CA LEU A 61 6.55 -9.93 -53.57
C LEU A 61 7.22 -9.25 -54.75
N LEU A 62 8.51 -8.97 -54.60
CA LEU A 62 9.37 -8.44 -55.65
C LEU A 62 10.71 -9.17 -55.64
N LEU A 63 11.11 -9.70 -56.78
CA LEU A 63 12.44 -10.30 -56.94
C LEU A 63 13.46 -9.18 -57.19
N ILE A 64 14.26 -8.81 -56.18
CA ILE A 64 15.30 -7.76 -56.32
C ILE A 64 16.51 -8.34 -57.06
N THR A 65 16.92 -9.55 -56.69
CA THR A 65 17.99 -10.30 -57.35
C THR A 65 17.58 -11.77 -57.49
N PRO A 66 18.23 -12.58 -58.34
CA PRO A 66 17.92 -14.00 -58.44
C PRO A 66 17.99 -14.75 -57.10
N ARG A 67 18.65 -14.22 -56.06
CA ARG A 67 18.75 -14.85 -54.73
C ARG A 67 18.06 -14.07 -53.62
N GLN A 68 17.32 -13.00 -53.93
CA GLN A 68 16.73 -12.14 -52.92
C GLN A 68 15.32 -11.71 -53.31
N ILE A 69 14.37 -12.07 -52.44
CA ILE A 69 12.96 -11.72 -52.58
C ILE A 69 12.63 -10.66 -51.52
N GLN A 70 12.10 -9.53 -51.94
CA GLN A 70 11.42 -8.60 -51.05
C GLN A 70 9.97 -9.02 -50.91
N LEU A 71 9.50 -9.15 -49.67
CA LEU A 71 8.12 -9.51 -49.37
C LEU A 71 7.46 -8.38 -48.60
N ASN A 72 6.36 -7.86 -49.12
CA ASN A 72 5.62 -6.71 -48.62
C ASN A 72 4.33 -7.18 -47.95
N GLY A 73 4.07 -6.75 -46.71
CA GLY A 73 2.79 -7.00 -46.04
C GLY A 73 1.75 -5.96 -46.45
N LEU A 74 0.65 -6.37 -47.08
CA LEU A 74 -0.42 -5.47 -47.53
C LEU A 74 -1.62 -5.46 -46.58
N ALA A 75 -2.09 -6.64 -46.16
CA ALA A 75 -3.25 -6.79 -45.28
C ALA A 75 -3.04 -7.92 -44.28
N LEU A 76 -3.75 -7.88 -43.15
CA LEU A 76 -3.68 -8.89 -42.10
C LEU A 76 -4.11 -10.27 -42.61
N GLY A 77 -3.33 -11.30 -42.31
CA GLY A 77 -3.69 -12.68 -42.66
C GLY A 77 -2.49 -13.60 -42.87
N ALA A 78 -2.78 -14.84 -43.26
CA ALA A 78 -1.79 -15.84 -43.61
C ALA A 78 -1.84 -16.12 -45.13
N THR A 79 -0.68 -16.24 -45.76
CA THR A 79 -0.53 -16.62 -47.16
C THR A 79 0.73 -17.48 -47.31
N SER A 80 0.84 -18.22 -48.40
CA SER A 80 2.02 -19.06 -48.64
C SER A 80 2.81 -18.51 -49.83
N LEU A 81 4.12 -18.38 -49.65
CA LEU A 81 5.09 -18.11 -50.70
C LEU A 81 5.70 -19.44 -51.14
N ILE A 82 5.71 -19.68 -52.45
CA ILE A 82 6.32 -20.87 -53.06
C ILE A 82 7.47 -20.41 -53.96
N VAL A 83 8.64 -20.99 -53.76
CA VAL A 83 9.86 -20.66 -54.51
C VAL A 83 10.42 -21.91 -55.17
N TRP A 84 10.59 -21.86 -56.48
CA TRP A 84 11.30 -22.88 -57.25
C TRP A 84 12.74 -22.42 -57.46
N GLU A 85 13.68 -23.14 -56.86
CA GLU A 85 15.11 -22.86 -56.99
C GLU A 85 15.71 -23.61 -58.19
N LYS A 86 16.64 -22.97 -58.89
CA LYS A 86 17.37 -23.56 -60.03
C LYS A 86 18.22 -24.73 -59.55
N GLY A 87 17.90 -25.94 -60.05
CA GLY A 87 18.57 -27.18 -59.66
C GLY A 87 17.99 -27.85 -58.41
N GLY A 88 16.89 -27.34 -57.86
CA GLY A 88 16.16 -27.98 -56.76
C GLY A 88 15.12 -28.97 -57.27
N GLU A 89 15.07 -30.18 -56.71
CA GLU A 89 14.05 -31.19 -57.07
C GLU A 89 12.65 -30.87 -56.51
N LYS A 90 12.55 -29.99 -55.49
CA LYS A 90 11.29 -29.66 -54.81
C LYS A 90 11.17 -28.15 -54.56
N PRO A 91 9.96 -27.57 -54.69
CA PRO A 91 9.73 -26.17 -54.32
C PRO A 91 9.84 -25.95 -52.82
N LEU A 92 10.36 -24.80 -52.42
CA LEU A 92 10.39 -24.33 -51.05
C LEU A 92 9.06 -23.63 -50.74
N PHE A 93 8.44 -24.02 -49.62
CA PHE A 93 7.23 -23.39 -49.10
C PHE A 93 7.62 -22.49 -47.92
N PHE A 94 7.11 -21.27 -47.93
CA PHE A 94 7.25 -20.30 -46.87
C PHE A 94 5.86 -19.92 -46.39
N ASP A 95 5.59 -20.13 -45.10
CA ASP A 95 4.34 -19.68 -44.50
C ASP A 95 4.52 -18.21 -44.09
N VAL A 96 3.83 -17.33 -44.82
CA VAL A 96 3.92 -15.88 -44.67
C VAL A 96 2.74 -15.42 -43.82
N ASN A 97 3.04 -14.99 -42.60
CA ASN A 97 2.04 -14.40 -41.71
C ASN A 97 2.22 -12.88 -41.68
N VAL A 98 1.21 -12.16 -42.14
CA VAL A 98 1.16 -10.70 -42.07
C VAL A 98 0.43 -10.29 -40.81
N VAL A 99 1.18 -9.75 -39.86
CA VAL A 99 0.68 -9.28 -38.57
C VAL A 99 0.57 -7.76 -38.56
N GLY A 100 -0.33 -7.25 -37.73
CA GLY A 100 -0.44 -5.81 -37.52
C GLY A 100 0.87 -5.25 -36.96
N ASN A 101 1.12 -3.96 -37.19
CA ASN A 101 2.23 -3.29 -36.54
C ASN A 101 1.91 -3.12 -35.04
N THR A 102 2.06 -4.19 -34.27
CA THR A 102 1.91 -4.17 -32.81
C THR A 102 3.19 -3.74 -32.09
N ASN A 103 4.25 -3.35 -32.82
CA ASN A 103 5.54 -2.95 -32.25
C ASN A 103 5.67 -1.44 -31.94
N ILE A 104 4.56 -0.68 -31.89
CA ILE A 104 4.55 0.74 -31.50
C ILE A 104 3.69 1.01 -30.24
N ASP A 105 3.16 -0.03 -29.59
CA ASP A 105 2.50 0.11 -28.29
C ASP A 105 2.94 -1.05 -27.39
N ASP A 106 4.26 -1.24 -27.23
CA ASP A 106 4.73 -1.90 -26.01
C ASP A 106 4.20 -1.03 -24.88
N SER A 107 3.12 -1.51 -24.28
CA SER A 107 2.29 -0.72 -23.40
C SER A 107 3.15 -0.31 -22.22
N GLN A 108 3.72 0.90 -22.27
CA GLN A 108 4.64 1.34 -21.24
C GLN A 108 3.88 1.30 -19.93
N GLN A 109 4.38 0.50 -19.00
CA GLN A 109 3.80 0.37 -17.67
C GLN A 109 4.55 1.32 -16.75
N VAL A 110 3.81 2.03 -15.93
CA VAL A 110 4.34 2.94 -14.93
C VAL A 110 4.00 2.37 -13.56
N LEU A 111 5.03 2.04 -12.80
CA LEU A 111 4.96 1.80 -11.37
C LEU A 111 4.98 3.14 -10.66
N LEU A 112 3.92 3.49 -9.94
CA LEU A 112 3.93 4.63 -9.04
C LEU A 112 4.21 4.15 -7.62
N GLN A 113 5.30 4.65 -7.02
CA GLN A 113 5.58 4.49 -5.60
C GLN A 113 5.17 5.79 -4.89
N VAL A 114 4.25 5.69 -3.94
CA VAL A 114 3.87 6.83 -3.11
C VAL A 114 4.36 6.58 -1.69
N LYS A 115 4.83 7.62 -1.02
CA LYS A 115 5.18 7.55 0.41
C LYS A 115 4.46 8.64 1.15
N VAL A 116 3.70 8.25 2.16
CA VAL A 116 3.02 9.17 3.07
C VAL A 116 3.68 9.01 4.43
N ALA A 117 4.44 10.02 4.84
CA ALA A 117 5.14 10.02 6.11
C ALA A 117 4.49 11.05 7.04
N GLN A 118 4.12 10.62 8.24
CA GLN A 118 3.66 11.50 9.31
C GLN A 118 4.45 11.26 10.58
N ILE A 119 4.76 12.34 11.29
CA ILE A 119 5.36 12.35 12.61
C ILE A 119 4.48 13.19 13.53
N ASP A 120 3.99 12.58 14.61
CA ASP A 120 3.27 13.27 15.67
C ASP A 120 4.14 13.30 16.92
N LYS A 121 4.47 14.50 17.38
CA LYS A 121 5.24 14.73 18.62
C LYS A 121 4.33 15.41 19.62
N THR A 122 4.26 14.85 20.83
CA THR A 122 3.54 15.45 21.94
C THR A 122 4.50 15.66 23.10
N ALA A 123 4.58 16.88 23.62
CA ALA A 123 5.35 17.21 24.81
C ALA A 123 4.45 17.87 25.85
N LEU A 124 4.29 17.21 27.00
CA LEU A 124 3.55 17.74 28.12
C LEU A 124 4.52 18.08 29.26
N LYS A 125 4.43 19.29 29.78
CA LYS A 125 5.16 19.74 30.97
C LYS A 125 4.17 20.29 31.97
N ASN A 126 4.15 19.71 33.15
CA ASN A 126 3.26 20.03 34.24
C ASN A 126 4.11 20.27 35.49
N LEU A 127 4.17 21.52 35.95
CA LEU A 127 4.92 21.88 37.15
C LEU A 127 4.07 22.81 38.02
N GLY A 128 3.84 22.42 39.27
CA GLY A 128 3.07 23.25 40.18
C GLY A 128 3.12 22.81 41.62
N VAL A 129 2.73 23.74 42.49
CA VAL A 129 2.52 23.49 43.91
C VAL A 129 1.07 23.83 44.22
N SER A 130 0.37 22.89 44.83
CA SER A 130 -1.02 23.05 45.27
C SER A 130 -1.07 23.05 46.79
N PHE A 131 -1.91 23.91 47.35
CA PHE A 131 -2.11 23.99 48.80
C PHE A 131 -3.51 23.53 49.17
N LEU A 132 -3.60 22.82 50.29
CA LEU A 132 -4.86 22.43 50.91
C LEU A 132 -4.89 23.04 52.31
N VAL A 133 -6.00 23.69 52.63
CA VAL A 133 -6.22 24.31 53.94
C VAL A 133 -7.50 23.73 54.56
N LYS A 134 -7.41 23.34 55.83
CA LYS A 134 -8.54 22.85 56.62
C LYS A 134 -9.56 23.98 56.85
N ASN A 135 -10.85 23.71 56.61
CA ASN A 135 -11.92 24.67 56.92
C ASN A 135 -12.21 24.65 58.44
N GLN A 136 -12.49 25.83 59.01
CA GLN A 136 -12.75 25.99 60.45
C GLN A 136 -14.17 25.61 60.88
N ASN A 137 -15.13 25.47 59.95
CA ASN A 137 -16.54 25.22 60.28
C ASN A 137 -17.10 23.87 59.77
N ALA A 138 -16.32 23.09 59.02
CA ALA A 138 -16.70 21.76 58.58
C ALA A 138 -15.44 20.89 58.53
N ASN A 139 -15.59 19.62 58.89
CA ASN A 139 -14.51 18.66 59.06
C ASN A 139 -13.86 18.21 57.73
N GLY A 140 -13.64 19.12 56.79
CA GLY A 140 -13.03 18.88 55.49
C GLY A 140 -12.05 19.97 55.10
N PHE A 141 -11.10 19.61 54.23
CA PHE A 141 -10.27 20.57 53.52
C PHE A 141 -11.16 21.26 52.48
N SER A 142 -11.16 22.59 52.43
CA SER A 142 -11.85 23.35 51.40
C SER A 142 -10.96 24.48 50.90
N ASN A 143 -10.91 24.63 49.59
CA ASN A 143 -10.07 25.55 48.80
C ASN A 143 -8.75 24.91 48.36
N MET A 144 -8.76 24.50 47.11
CA MET A 144 -7.66 23.88 46.40
C MET A 144 -7.35 24.73 45.19
N ILE A 145 -6.28 25.53 45.24
CA ILE A 145 -5.79 26.24 44.05
C ILE A 145 -4.83 25.30 43.34
N GLY A 146 -5.26 24.79 42.18
CA GLY A 146 -4.39 24.09 41.22
C GLY A 146 -4.14 22.60 41.46
N ALA A 147 -4.79 21.93 42.41
CA ALA A 147 -4.67 20.48 42.54
C ALA A 147 -5.68 19.72 41.67
N PRO A 148 -5.35 18.49 41.24
CA PRO A 148 -6.25 17.67 40.45
C PRO A 148 -7.51 17.37 41.25
N SER A 149 -8.67 17.34 40.58
CA SER A 149 -9.96 16.97 41.17
C SER A 149 -9.95 15.51 41.62
N THR A 150 -9.35 15.22 42.77
CA THR A 150 -9.54 13.94 43.46
C THR A 150 -10.86 14.04 44.21
N SER A 151 -11.73 13.06 43.97
CA SER A 151 -13.04 12.87 44.61
C SER A 151 -13.05 13.30 46.08
N SER A 152 -14.06 14.09 46.44
CA SER A 152 -14.37 14.54 47.80
C SER A 152 -14.26 13.40 48.81
N THR A 153 -13.20 13.38 49.61
CA THR A 153 -13.08 12.53 50.79
C THR A 153 -13.69 13.27 51.98
N SER A 154 -14.89 12.85 52.37
CA SER A 154 -15.56 13.34 53.58
C SER A 154 -14.79 12.85 54.81
N ALA A 155 -14.16 13.77 55.56
CA ALA A 155 -13.58 13.46 56.86
C ALA A 155 -14.66 13.59 57.96
N SER A 156 -14.76 12.57 58.81
CA SER A 156 -15.69 12.53 59.93
C SER A 156 -15.16 13.34 61.12
N GLY A 157 -16.09 14.04 61.78
CA GLY A 157 -16.16 14.26 63.23
C GLY A 157 -15.03 14.98 63.99
N ASP A 158 -13.79 14.48 63.90
CA ASP A 158 -12.80 14.68 64.97
C ASP A 158 -11.40 15.03 64.45
N GLY A 159 -11.29 15.41 63.17
CA GLY A 159 -10.02 15.86 62.59
C GLY A 159 -8.89 14.81 62.56
N THR A 160 -9.18 13.56 62.92
CA THR A 160 -8.31 12.40 62.73
C THR A 160 -8.71 11.68 61.44
N ILE A 161 -7.77 11.60 60.49
CA ILE A 161 -7.93 10.76 59.30
C ILE A 161 -7.59 9.34 59.74
N SER A 162 -8.61 8.61 60.21
CA SER A 162 -8.47 7.20 60.64
C SER A 162 -8.53 6.28 59.42
N THR A 163 -7.38 5.74 59.02
CA THR A 163 -7.29 4.45 58.34
C THR A 163 -6.35 3.56 59.17
N ALA A 164 -6.76 2.30 59.36
CA ALA A 164 -6.21 1.40 60.38
C ALA A 164 -4.74 0.96 60.18
N ASN A 165 -3.97 1.58 59.28
CA ASN A 165 -2.59 1.23 58.95
C ASN A 165 -1.73 2.47 58.61
N GLY A 166 -1.56 3.42 59.54
CA GLY A 166 -0.38 4.29 59.70
C GLY A 166 0.21 5.08 58.49
N ILE A 167 -0.40 5.04 57.32
CA ILE A 167 0.00 5.69 56.08
C ILE A 167 -1.27 6.29 55.49
N ILE A 168 -1.20 7.57 55.15
CA ILE A 168 -2.31 8.40 54.69
C ILE A 168 -2.88 7.81 53.37
N ASP A 169 -4.03 7.14 53.45
CA ASP A 169 -4.84 6.69 52.29
C ASP A 169 -5.45 7.87 51.50
N GLY A 170 -5.36 9.11 52.00
CA GLY A 170 -5.70 10.33 51.26
C GLY A 170 -4.73 10.66 50.11
N PHE A 171 -3.63 9.91 49.99
CA PHE A 171 -2.68 10.00 48.89
C PHE A 171 -2.71 8.77 47.97
N SER A 172 -3.58 7.78 48.20
CA SER A 172 -3.61 6.53 47.41
C SER A 172 -4.08 6.73 45.96
N SER A 173 -4.71 7.87 45.64
CA SER A 173 -5.08 8.25 44.27
C SER A 173 -4.15 9.29 43.63
N LEU A 174 -3.04 9.63 44.29
CA LEU A 174 -2.07 10.55 43.73
C LEU A 174 -1.35 9.88 42.55
N ASN A 175 -1.41 10.53 41.38
CA ASN A 175 -0.57 10.16 40.24
C ASN A 175 0.90 10.01 40.70
N PRO A 176 1.70 9.08 40.14
CA PRO A 176 3.05 8.73 40.62
C PRO A 176 4.09 9.87 40.57
N TYR A 177 3.66 11.08 40.18
CA TYR A 177 4.48 12.27 39.97
C TYR A 177 4.13 13.43 40.93
N THR A 178 3.51 13.11 42.07
CA THR A 178 3.14 14.10 43.10
C THR A 178 3.69 13.74 44.47
N MET A 179 4.20 14.74 45.18
CA MET A 179 4.74 14.60 46.54
C MET A 179 4.03 15.57 47.49
N GLY A 180 3.51 15.08 48.61
CA GLY A 180 2.78 15.88 49.61
C GLY A 180 3.52 16.02 50.94
N ILE A 181 3.46 17.20 51.56
CA ILE A 181 3.91 17.45 52.93
C ILE A 181 2.74 18.05 53.71
N THR A 182 2.44 17.50 54.89
CA THR A 182 1.33 17.92 55.75
C THR A 182 1.84 18.37 57.11
N HIS A 183 1.36 19.50 57.64
CA HIS A 183 1.70 20.00 58.98
C HIS A 183 0.45 20.11 59.88
N PHE A 184 0.46 19.38 61.01
CA PHE A 184 -0.72 19.03 61.81
C PHE A 184 -1.23 20.03 62.87
N PRO A 185 -0.50 21.08 63.32
CA PRO A 185 -1.08 22.13 64.18
C PRO A 185 -1.95 23.15 63.44
N SER A 186 -1.68 23.43 62.16
CA SER A 186 -2.31 24.52 61.37
C SER A 186 -3.24 24.05 60.25
N GLY A 187 -3.33 22.74 60.00
CA GLY A 187 -4.23 22.18 58.99
C GLY A 187 -3.87 22.56 57.55
N VAL A 188 -2.58 22.81 57.27
CA VAL A 188 -2.07 23.14 55.93
C VAL A 188 -1.30 21.95 55.37
N SER A 189 -1.58 21.58 54.12
CA SER A 189 -0.72 20.68 53.34
C SER A 189 -0.35 21.29 51.99
N ALA A 190 0.81 20.90 51.48
CA ALA A 190 1.33 21.32 50.19
C ALA A 190 1.64 20.07 49.35
N VAL A 191 1.24 20.09 48.08
CA VAL A 191 1.47 19.03 47.11
C VAL A 191 2.23 19.59 45.93
N ILE A 192 3.42 19.04 45.66
CA ILE A 192 4.23 19.37 44.50
C ILE A 192 3.88 18.36 43.39
N LYS A 193 3.54 18.86 42.20
CA LYS A 193 3.33 18.08 40.98
C LYS A 193 4.41 18.45 39.98
N ALA A 194 5.18 17.47 39.53
CA ALA A 194 6.21 17.65 38.51
C ALA A 194 6.17 16.48 37.52
N LEU A 195 5.67 16.74 36.32
CA LEU A 195 5.53 15.76 35.25
C LEU A 195 6.10 16.35 33.95
N ALA A 196 6.94 15.57 33.27
CA ALA A 196 7.36 15.84 31.91
C ALA A 196 7.18 14.58 31.06
N THR A 197 6.28 14.64 30.09
CA THR A 197 6.01 13.55 29.16
C THR A 197 6.44 13.96 27.76
N LYS A 198 7.07 13.04 27.03
CA LYS A 198 7.31 13.17 25.60
C LYS A 198 6.80 11.92 24.90
N GLY A 199 5.92 12.10 23.94
CA GLY A 199 5.43 11.06 23.04
C GLY A 199 5.85 11.37 21.62
N MET A 200 6.13 10.32 20.85
CA MET A 200 6.38 10.41 19.42
C MET A 200 5.71 9.21 18.75
N ALA A 201 4.91 9.47 17.73
CA ALA A 201 4.35 8.46 16.85
C ALA A 201 4.82 8.73 15.41
N LYS A 202 5.13 7.67 14.68
CA LYS A 202 5.50 7.73 13.26
C LYS A 202 4.56 6.85 12.47
N ILE A 203 4.01 7.40 11.39
CA ILE A 203 3.14 6.70 10.45
C ILE A 203 3.82 6.74 9.09
N LEU A 204 3.92 5.58 8.43
CA LEU A 204 4.46 5.44 7.08
C LEU A 204 3.56 4.52 6.27
N ALA A 205 3.01 5.03 5.18
CA ALA A 205 2.32 4.23 4.17
C ALA A 205 3.10 4.31 2.85
N GLU A 206 3.37 3.15 2.23
CA GLU A 206 4.08 3.06 0.95
C GLU A 206 3.28 2.26 -0.09
N PRO A 207 2.14 2.75 -0.60
CA PRO A 207 1.42 2.03 -1.64
C PRO A 207 2.17 2.09 -2.97
N ASN A 208 2.10 0.98 -3.70
CA ASN A 208 2.68 0.80 -5.01
C ASN A 208 1.66 0.20 -5.98
N LEU A 209 1.55 0.78 -7.17
CA LEU A 209 0.63 0.27 -8.19
C LEU A 209 1.24 0.47 -9.58
N VAL A 210 1.16 -0.58 -10.41
CA VAL A 210 1.60 -0.58 -11.80
C VAL A 210 0.39 -0.38 -12.70
N VAL A 211 0.47 0.58 -13.63
CA VAL A 211 -0.63 0.93 -14.54
C VAL A 211 -0.08 1.18 -15.95
N LYS A 212 -0.81 0.77 -16.98
CA LYS A 212 -0.49 1.09 -18.37
C LYS A 212 -0.62 2.61 -18.60
N SER A 213 0.30 3.17 -19.38
CA SER A 213 0.22 4.56 -19.86
C SER A 213 -1.15 4.87 -20.48
N GLY A 214 -1.77 5.95 -20.03
CA GLY A 214 -3.09 6.42 -20.45
C GLY A 214 -4.28 5.77 -19.74
N GLN A 215 -4.07 4.72 -18.94
CA GLN A 215 -5.13 4.03 -18.20
C GLN A 215 -5.19 4.49 -16.75
N LYS A 216 -6.38 4.51 -16.15
CA LYS A 216 -6.54 4.78 -14.72
C LYS A 216 -6.34 3.47 -13.95
N GLY A 217 -5.51 3.51 -12.91
CA GLY A 217 -5.38 2.45 -11.93
C GLY A 217 -5.97 2.86 -10.59
N GLU A 218 -6.52 1.89 -9.88
CA GLU A 218 -7.10 2.06 -8.56
C GLU A 218 -6.58 0.94 -7.65
N PHE A 219 -6.14 1.31 -6.46
CA PHE A 219 -5.67 0.40 -5.43
C PHE A 219 -6.32 0.79 -4.12
N PHE A 220 -6.86 -0.20 -3.41
CA PHE A 220 -7.37 -0.04 -2.07
C PHE A 220 -6.89 -1.21 -1.21
N ALA A 221 -6.29 -0.88 -0.06
CA ALA A 221 -5.93 -1.84 0.97
C ALA A 221 -6.39 -1.29 2.32
N GLY A 222 -7.38 -1.94 2.92
CA GLY A 222 -8.02 -1.43 4.12
C GLY A 222 -9.14 -2.32 4.64
N SER A 223 -9.86 -1.78 5.60
CA SER A 223 -11.06 -2.39 6.20
C SER A 223 -12.30 -1.57 5.87
N ARG A 224 -13.45 -2.23 5.88
CA ARG A 224 -14.76 -1.55 5.84
C ARG A 224 -15.39 -1.61 7.22
N ILE A 225 -15.72 -0.46 7.78
CA ILE A 225 -16.25 -0.35 9.13
C ILE A 225 -17.75 -0.04 9.04
N PRO A 226 -18.62 -0.85 9.66
CA PRO A 226 -20.05 -0.56 9.71
C PRO A 226 -20.34 0.46 10.81
N PHE A 227 -21.24 1.40 10.55
CA PHE A 227 -21.82 2.29 11.56
C PHE A 227 -23.32 2.48 11.32
N SER A 228 -24.08 2.62 12.40
CA SER A 228 -25.55 2.66 12.36
C SER A 228 -26.06 4.10 12.30
N VAL A 229 -26.71 4.49 11.22
CA VAL A 229 -27.39 5.79 11.11
C VAL A 229 -28.89 5.61 11.31
N LEU A 230 -29.52 6.52 12.03
CA LEU A 230 -30.98 6.54 12.18
C LEU A 230 -31.59 7.24 10.97
N GLU A 231 -32.36 6.50 10.17
CA GLU A 231 -33.07 7.02 9.00
C GLU A 231 -34.54 7.25 9.40
N ASN A 232 -35.01 8.50 9.31
CA ASN A 232 -36.37 8.86 9.72
C ASN A 232 -37.31 8.75 8.52
N THR A 233 -38.27 7.83 8.58
CA THR A 233 -39.37 7.75 7.61
C THR A 233 -40.68 8.01 8.36
N GLY A 234 -41.23 9.23 8.20
CA GLY A 234 -42.38 9.68 8.98
C GLY A 234 -42.04 9.84 10.47
N SER A 235 -42.86 9.28 11.35
CA SER A 235 -42.66 9.31 12.81
C SER A 235 -41.80 8.17 13.36
N THR A 236 -41.24 7.32 12.49
CA THR A 236 -40.45 6.12 12.89
C THR A 236 -38.99 6.28 12.47
N SER A 237 -38.07 6.15 13.44
CA SER A 237 -36.63 6.09 13.19
C SER A 237 -36.20 4.62 13.05
N THR A 238 -35.70 4.23 11.88
CA THR A 238 -35.15 2.89 11.64
C THR A 238 -33.63 2.93 11.58
N PRO A 239 -32.91 2.07 12.33
CA PRO A 239 -31.45 1.97 12.22
C PRO A 239 -31.06 1.35 10.87
N SER A 240 -30.15 2.02 10.16
CA SER A 240 -29.61 1.62 8.85
C SER A 240 -28.09 1.51 8.95
N ILE A 241 -27.51 0.42 8.46
CA ILE A 241 -26.06 0.21 8.51
C ILE A 241 -25.43 0.85 7.27
N ARG A 242 -24.51 1.79 7.48
CA ARG A 242 -23.63 2.35 6.44
C ARG A 242 -22.21 1.83 6.64
N TRP A 243 -21.44 1.77 5.55
CA TRP A 243 -20.06 1.26 5.55
C TRP A 243 -19.12 2.37 5.14
N GLU A 244 -18.07 2.59 5.93
CA GLU A 244 -16.98 3.51 5.60
C GLU A 244 -15.70 2.72 5.32
N GLU A 245 -14.96 3.09 4.28
CA GLU A 245 -13.68 2.46 3.93
C GLU A 245 -12.54 3.17 4.67
N VAL A 246 -11.69 2.41 5.38
CA VAL A 246 -10.52 2.95 6.09
C VAL A 246 -9.27 2.16 5.70
N GLY A 247 -8.25 2.85 5.23
CA GLY A 247 -6.98 2.28 4.81
C GLY A 247 -6.24 3.16 3.82
N VAL A 248 -5.50 2.52 2.92
CA VAL A 248 -4.70 3.20 1.89
C VAL A 248 -5.40 3.09 0.55
N LYS A 249 -5.70 4.24 -0.07
CA LYS A 249 -6.28 4.35 -1.40
C LYS A 249 -5.31 5.07 -2.32
N LEU A 250 -5.01 4.46 -3.46
CA LEU A 250 -4.15 5.05 -4.48
C LEU A 250 -4.87 4.96 -5.81
N ASN A 251 -5.29 6.12 -6.32
CA ASN A 251 -5.88 6.25 -7.63
C ASN A 251 -5.02 7.18 -8.47
N PHE A 252 -4.51 6.68 -9.59
CA PHE A 252 -3.71 7.49 -10.49
C PHE A 252 -3.84 7.08 -11.96
N LYS A 253 -3.54 8.02 -12.83
CA LYS A 253 -3.47 7.82 -14.28
C LYS A 253 -2.13 8.36 -14.77
N PRO A 254 -1.21 7.48 -15.23
CA PRO A 254 0.04 7.92 -15.83
C PRO A 254 -0.14 8.19 -17.32
N PHE A 255 0.69 9.05 -17.88
CA PHE A 255 0.86 9.23 -19.31
C PHE A 255 2.33 9.47 -19.61
N VAL A 256 2.94 8.57 -20.36
CA VAL A 256 4.34 8.69 -20.76
C VAL A 256 4.42 9.59 -22.00
N MET A 257 5.16 10.68 -21.88
CA MET A 257 5.33 11.69 -22.92
C MET A 257 6.47 11.30 -23.87
N GLU A 258 6.46 11.85 -25.09
CA GLU A 258 7.56 11.67 -26.05
C GLU A 258 8.91 12.24 -25.54
N SER A 259 8.86 13.22 -24.62
CA SER A 259 10.02 13.79 -23.93
C SER A 259 10.71 12.82 -22.96
N GLY A 260 10.14 11.64 -22.71
CA GLY A 260 10.62 10.68 -21.72
C GLY A 260 10.26 11.03 -20.27
N THR A 261 9.44 12.07 -20.08
CA THR A 261 8.80 12.39 -18.80
C THR A 261 7.48 11.63 -18.65
N ILE A 262 7.07 11.45 -17.41
CA ILE A 262 5.86 10.75 -17.01
C ILE A 262 4.95 11.78 -16.36
N ALA A 263 3.88 12.14 -17.05
CA ALA A 263 2.79 12.93 -16.50
C ALA A 263 1.91 12.02 -15.63
N LEU A 264 1.58 12.48 -14.43
CA LEU A 264 0.78 11.76 -13.45
C LEU A 264 -0.41 12.62 -13.07
N GLU A 265 -1.60 12.02 -13.08
CA GLU A 265 -2.81 12.57 -12.50
C GLU A 265 -3.19 11.71 -11.28
N LEU A 266 -3.22 12.32 -10.09
CA LEU A 266 -3.48 11.66 -8.80
C LEU A 266 -4.85 12.10 -8.30
N ASP A 267 -5.81 11.18 -8.20
CA ASP A 267 -7.18 11.49 -7.76
C ASP A 267 -7.95 10.30 -7.15
N PRO A 268 -8.05 10.21 -5.81
CA PRO A 268 -7.12 10.73 -4.80
C PRO A 268 -6.05 9.71 -4.41
N VAL A 269 -4.97 10.22 -3.80
CA VAL A 269 -4.15 9.43 -2.87
C VAL A 269 -4.67 9.71 -1.47
N GLU A 270 -5.09 8.66 -0.76
CA GLU A 270 -5.64 8.76 0.58
C GLU A 270 -4.99 7.76 1.54
N VAL A 271 -4.73 8.22 2.76
CA VAL A 271 -4.35 7.36 3.88
C VAL A 271 -5.28 7.69 5.04
N SER A 272 -6.03 6.69 5.47
CA SER A 272 -6.97 6.82 6.58
C SER A 272 -6.69 5.80 7.69
N ASN A 273 -6.90 6.24 8.94
CA ASN A 273 -6.75 5.40 10.11
C ASN A 273 -7.88 5.67 11.11
N ILE A 274 -8.23 4.64 11.89
CA ILE A 274 -9.25 4.70 12.93
C ILE A 274 -8.62 5.32 14.18
N GLN A 275 -9.15 6.45 14.63
CA GLN A 275 -8.68 7.15 15.82
C GLN A 275 -9.39 6.64 17.08
N GLY A 276 -10.66 6.22 16.94
CA GLY A 276 -11.49 5.68 18.02
C GLY A 276 -12.97 5.68 17.65
N THR A 277 -13.84 5.59 18.66
CA THR A 277 -15.29 5.76 18.51
C THR A 277 -15.80 6.87 19.44
N LEU A 278 -16.83 7.58 18.99
CA LEU A 278 -17.51 8.59 19.80
C LEU A 278 -18.28 7.91 20.94
N GLU A 279 -18.08 8.35 22.18
CA GLU A 279 -18.65 7.69 23.38
C GLU A 279 -20.19 7.66 23.38
N THR A 280 -20.85 8.65 22.78
CA THR A 280 -22.32 8.79 22.84
C THR A 280 -23.06 7.87 21.86
N ASN A 281 -22.50 7.65 20.67
CA ASN A 281 -23.20 6.95 19.56
C ASN A 281 -22.39 5.79 18.95
N GLY A 282 -21.14 5.57 19.40
CA GLY A 282 -20.26 4.53 18.88
C GLY A 282 -19.73 4.79 17.46
N TYR A 283 -19.90 6.00 16.92
CA TYR A 283 -19.46 6.32 15.56
C TYR A 283 -17.94 6.38 15.44
N PRO A 284 -17.35 5.76 14.41
CA PRO A 284 -15.91 5.78 14.23
C PRO A 284 -15.44 7.20 13.91
N VAL A 285 -14.38 7.63 14.59
CA VAL A 285 -13.61 8.83 14.23
C VAL A 285 -12.46 8.37 13.35
N ILE A 286 -12.43 8.85 12.11
CA ILE A 286 -11.48 8.44 11.09
C ILE A 286 -10.65 9.66 10.71
N ASP A 287 -9.33 9.54 10.88
CA ASP A 287 -8.41 10.56 10.40
C ASP A 287 -8.03 10.24 8.97
N THR A 288 -8.38 11.12 8.03
CA THR A 288 -8.08 10.97 6.60
C THR A 288 -7.04 11.99 6.18
N ARG A 289 -6.05 11.54 5.40
CA ARG A 289 -5.07 12.40 4.73
C ARG A 289 -5.21 12.17 3.25
N THR A 290 -5.61 13.19 2.50
CA THR A 290 -5.92 13.08 1.08
C THR A 290 -5.23 14.15 0.27
N ILE A 291 -4.75 13.79 -0.92
CA ILE A 291 -4.24 14.73 -1.91
C ILE A 291 -4.84 14.43 -3.28
N LYS A 292 -5.06 15.49 -4.05
CA LYS A 292 -5.49 15.45 -5.46
C LYS A 292 -4.65 16.46 -6.22
N THR A 293 -3.83 15.98 -7.15
CA THR A 293 -2.92 16.85 -7.90
C THR A 293 -2.45 16.16 -9.17
N SER A 294 -1.87 16.91 -10.09
CA SER A 294 -1.05 16.38 -11.17
C SER A 294 0.42 16.73 -10.93
N ALA A 295 1.32 15.95 -11.51
CA ALA A 295 2.76 16.19 -11.50
C ALA A 295 3.42 15.58 -12.74
N GLU A 296 4.57 16.11 -13.14
CA GLU A 296 5.37 15.55 -14.24
C GLU A 296 6.79 15.31 -13.72
N LEU A 297 7.28 14.09 -13.88
CA LEU A 297 8.60 13.68 -13.39
C LEU A 297 9.28 12.78 -14.42
N ARG A 298 10.61 12.67 -14.38
CA ARG A 298 11.32 11.63 -15.13
C ARG A 298 11.26 10.30 -14.40
N ASP A 299 11.62 9.24 -15.13
CA ASP A 299 11.76 7.89 -14.58
C ASP A 299 12.70 7.88 -13.35
N GLY A 300 12.18 7.41 -12.21
CA GLY A 300 12.91 7.29 -10.96
C GLY A 300 13.07 8.58 -10.14
N GLU A 301 12.62 9.74 -10.62
CA GLU A 301 12.68 10.98 -9.86
C GLU A 301 11.67 11.00 -8.71
N SER A 302 12.07 11.53 -7.56
CA SER A 302 11.19 11.72 -6.41
C SER A 302 10.76 13.18 -6.27
N LEU A 303 9.47 13.42 -6.05
CA LEU A 303 8.92 14.75 -5.81
C LEU A 303 8.08 14.78 -4.53
N VAL A 304 8.25 15.84 -3.75
CA VAL A 304 7.33 16.18 -2.66
C VAL A 304 6.12 16.88 -3.25
N LEU A 305 4.92 16.31 -3.06
CA LEU A 305 3.69 16.89 -3.58
C LEU A 305 3.03 17.84 -2.59
N ALA A 306 3.06 17.47 -1.32
CA ALA A 306 2.39 18.20 -0.26
C ALA A 306 3.13 18.01 1.06
N GLY A 307 3.10 19.05 1.88
CA GLY A 307 3.61 19.05 3.24
C GLY A 307 2.67 19.85 4.14
N LEU A 308 2.53 19.42 5.39
CA LEU A 308 1.79 20.15 6.42
C LEU A 308 2.56 20.04 7.74
N LEU A 309 2.92 21.19 8.30
CA LEU A 309 3.41 21.29 9.67
C LEU A 309 2.34 22.00 10.50
N ARG A 310 1.84 21.33 11.54
CA ARG A 310 0.89 21.85 12.50
C ARG A 310 1.55 21.86 13.87
N ASP A 311 1.63 23.03 14.49
CA ASP A 311 2.14 23.21 15.85
C ASP A 311 1.03 23.84 16.72
N GLU A 312 0.61 23.11 17.74
CA GLU A 312 -0.39 23.54 18.70
C GLU A 312 0.24 23.61 20.09
N THR A 313 0.27 24.80 20.67
CA THR A 313 0.75 25.01 22.03
C THR A 313 -0.41 25.44 22.92
N TYR A 314 -0.71 24.64 23.94
CA TYR A 314 -1.66 24.95 24.99
C TYR A 314 -0.90 25.27 26.29
N LYS A 315 -1.12 26.47 26.83
CA LYS A 315 -0.53 26.91 28.10
C LYS A 315 -1.63 27.30 29.07
N SER A 316 -1.66 26.64 30.22
CA SER A 316 -2.57 26.97 31.32
C SER A 316 -1.75 27.31 32.56
N ILE A 317 -2.09 28.42 33.23
CA ILE A 317 -1.44 28.84 34.47
C ILE A 317 -2.52 29.14 35.49
N SER A 318 -2.51 28.36 36.57
CA SER A 318 -3.35 28.59 37.75
C SER A 318 -2.45 29.10 38.87
N LYS A 319 -2.73 30.28 39.42
CA LYS A 319 -1.88 30.90 40.45
C LYS A 319 -2.70 31.53 41.56
N VAL A 320 -2.10 31.64 42.75
CA VAL A 320 -2.64 32.46 43.84
C VAL A 320 -2.43 33.94 43.49
N PRO A 321 -3.46 34.81 43.54
CA PRO A 321 -3.29 36.24 43.34
C PRO A 321 -2.26 36.83 44.32
N LEU A 322 -1.52 37.87 43.89
CA LEU A 322 -0.40 38.49 44.62
C LEU A 322 0.84 37.61 44.78
N LEU A 323 0.71 36.43 45.42
CA LEU A 323 1.85 35.55 45.74
C LEU A 323 2.44 34.87 44.50
N GLY A 324 1.61 34.50 43.53
CA GLY A 324 2.04 33.87 42.28
C GLY A 324 2.79 34.80 41.31
N ASP A 325 2.72 36.12 41.54
CA ASP A 325 3.36 37.15 40.71
C ASP A 325 4.73 37.60 41.24
N ILE A 326 5.13 37.16 42.44
CA ILE A 326 6.44 37.47 43.00
C ILE A 326 7.54 36.84 42.12
N PRO A 327 8.56 37.60 41.68
CA PRO A 327 9.69 37.05 40.94
C PRO A 327 10.37 35.92 41.73
N ILE A 328 10.71 34.81 41.05
CA ILE A 328 11.37 33.61 41.62
C ILE A 328 10.45 32.84 42.60
N LEU A 329 9.93 33.47 43.65
CA LEU A 329 9.12 32.84 44.70
C LEU A 329 7.69 32.50 44.26
N GLY A 330 7.14 33.22 43.29
CA GLY A 330 5.80 32.96 42.77
C GLY A 330 5.64 31.60 42.09
N ALA A 331 6.75 30.95 41.71
CA ALA A 331 6.75 29.58 41.23
C ALA A 331 6.21 28.57 42.27
N LEU A 332 6.33 28.87 43.57
CA LEU A 332 5.79 28.05 44.66
C LEU A 332 4.28 28.25 44.86
N PHE A 333 3.67 29.25 44.21
CA PHE A 333 2.26 29.60 44.37
C PHE A 333 1.50 29.56 43.03
N ARG A 334 2.04 28.84 42.04
CA ARG A 334 1.41 28.63 40.74
C ARG A 334 1.62 27.21 40.22
N THR A 335 0.68 26.77 39.41
CA THR A 335 0.72 25.56 38.59
C THR A 335 0.73 25.98 37.13
N THR A 336 1.73 25.52 36.40
CA THR A 336 1.91 25.75 34.96
C THR A 336 1.80 24.43 34.23
N GLU A 337 0.86 24.37 33.29
CA GLU A 337 0.69 23.29 32.33
C GLU A 337 1.05 23.82 30.94
N ASN A 338 1.96 23.15 30.25
CA ASN A 338 2.38 23.45 28.90
C ASN A 338 2.34 22.16 28.08
N GLU A 339 1.38 22.08 27.17
CA GLU A 339 1.20 20.98 26.23
C GLU A 339 1.55 21.50 24.83
N GLN A 340 2.44 20.79 24.13
CA GLN A 340 2.83 21.08 22.75
C GLN A 340 2.56 19.85 21.90
N LYS A 341 1.84 20.04 20.80
CA LYS A 341 1.54 19.01 19.79
C LYS A 341 2.04 19.48 18.44
N GLU A 342 2.99 18.75 17.88
CA GLU A 342 3.57 19.04 16.58
C GLU A 342 3.28 17.85 15.65
N THR A 343 2.59 18.10 14.54
CA THR A 343 2.31 17.11 13.49
C THR A 343 2.96 17.56 12.20
N GLU A 344 3.81 16.70 11.64
CA GLU A 344 4.46 16.90 10.35
C GLU A 344 4.02 15.80 9.39
N LEU A 345 3.44 16.17 8.25
CA LEU A 345 2.93 15.26 7.22
C LEU A 345 3.57 15.63 5.87
N VAL A 346 4.07 14.63 5.14
CA VAL A 346 4.67 14.83 3.82
C VAL A 346 4.26 13.70 2.86
N PHE A 347 3.89 14.08 1.64
CA PHE A 347 3.60 13.17 0.53
C PHE A 347 4.74 13.20 -0.49
N PHE A 348 5.32 12.04 -0.77
CA PHE A 348 6.31 11.84 -1.82
C PHE A 348 5.76 10.91 -2.89
N ILE A 349 6.14 11.16 -4.14
CA ILE A 349 5.89 10.23 -5.25
C ILE A 349 7.17 9.94 -6.00
N THR A 350 7.22 8.76 -6.62
CA THR A 350 8.33 8.34 -7.49
C THR A 350 7.76 7.42 -8.57
N PRO A 351 7.57 7.89 -9.81
CA PRO A 351 7.20 7.03 -10.91
C PRO A 351 8.41 6.26 -11.43
N LYS A 352 8.18 5.03 -11.89
CA LYS A 352 9.17 4.19 -12.56
C LYS A 352 8.58 3.54 -13.79
N LEU A 353 9.28 3.56 -14.91
CA LEU A 353 8.95 2.74 -16.07
C LEU A 353 9.33 1.30 -15.75
N VAL A 354 8.36 0.39 -15.87
CA VAL A 354 8.57 -1.04 -15.65
C VAL A 354 8.21 -1.82 -16.89
N MET A 355 8.99 -2.85 -17.15
CA MET A 355 8.72 -3.80 -18.23
C MET A 355 8.22 -5.11 -17.61
N PRO A 356 7.28 -5.81 -18.27
CA PRO A 356 6.85 -7.12 -17.81
C PRO A 356 8.03 -8.09 -17.82
N GLU A 357 8.09 -8.95 -16.81
CA GLU A 357 9.16 -9.92 -16.65
C GLU A 357 9.12 -11.00 -17.73
N VAL A 358 10.29 -11.51 -18.12
CA VAL A 358 10.42 -12.50 -19.19
C VAL A 358 9.69 -13.80 -18.80
N PRO A 359 8.91 -14.43 -19.70
CA PRO A 359 8.24 -15.68 -19.41
C PRO A 359 9.20 -16.76 -18.87
N GLY A 360 8.90 -17.31 -17.69
CA GLY A 360 9.66 -18.41 -17.07
C GLY A 360 10.46 -18.04 -15.81
N VAL A 361 10.50 -16.76 -15.42
CA VAL A 361 11.00 -16.36 -14.10
C VAL A 361 9.91 -16.61 -13.07
N LYS A 362 10.20 -17.38 -12.01
CA LYS A 362 9.29 -17.53 -10.87
C LYS A 362 9.29 -16.22 -10.09
N VAL A 363 8.15 -15.55 -10.03
CA VAL A 363 7.94 -14.44 -9.12
C VAL A 363 8.03 -14.98 -7.70
N GLU A 364 9.03 -14.55 -6.93
CA GLU A 364 9.13 -14.89 -5.51
C GLU A 364 7.96 -14.25 -4.77
N LEU A 365 7.05 -15.06 -4.25
CA LEU A 365 5.99 -14.55 -3.39
C LEU A 365 6.61 -14.12 -2.05
N PRO A 366 6.03 -13.14 -1.35
CA PRO A 366 6.45 -12.82 0.02
C PRO A 366 6.45 -14.05 0.95
N THR A 367 5.60 -15.04 0.66
CA THR A 367 5.50 -16.34 1.33
C THR A 367 6.65 -17.29 1.01
N ASP A 368 7.36 -17.10 -0.11
CA ASP A 368 8.47 -17.96 -0.54
C ASP A 368 9.79 -17.60 0.17
N LYS A 369 9.85 -16.42 0.80
CA LYS A 369 10.98 -16.06 1.67
C LYS A 369 10.95 -16.95 2.91
N GLN A 370 11.94 -17.83 3.03
CA GLN A 370 12.15 -18.60 4.26
C GLN A 370 12.30 -17.62 5.43
N LEU A 371 11.59 -17.90 6.53
CA LEU A 371 11.72 -17.15 7.78
C LEU A 371 13.21 -17.09 8.15
N THR A 372 13.69 -15.91 8.52
CA THR A 372 15.05 -15.81 9.04
C THR A 372 15.17 -16.68 10.30
N PRO A 373 16.37 -17.22 10.63
CA PRO A 373 16.56 -18.02 11.84
C PRO A 373 16.16 -17.29 13.14
N GLU A 374 16.12 -15.96 13.11
CA GLU A 374 15.63 -15.10 14.19
C GLU A 374 14.10 -15.10 14.29
N GLN A 375 13.39 -14.95 13.16
CA GLN A 375 11.93 -15.07 13.12
C GLN A 375 11.46 -16.48 13.47
N GLU A 376 12.16 -17.51 12.99
CA GLU A 376 11.85 -18.90 13.30
C GLU A 376 12.01 -19.21 14.80
N LYS A 377 13.00 -18.59 15.47
CA LYS A 377 13.15 -18.65 16.94
C LYS A 377 12.01 -17.96 17.69
N GLU A 378 11.51 -16.83 17.19
CA GLU A 378 10.34 -16.16 17.78
C GLU A 378 9.07 -17.01 17.67
N PHE A 379 8.90 -17.76 16.56
CA PHE A 379 7.79 -18.69 16.40
C PHE A 379 7.93 -19.98 17.23
N GLN A 380 9.14 -20.36 17.62
CA GLN A 380 9.42 -21.52 18.49
C GLN A 380 9.33 -21.23 19.99
N TRP A 381 8.66 -20.16 20.41
CA TRP A 381 8.52 -19.77 21.83
C TRP A 381 7.76 -20.80 22.70
N ILE A 382 7.14 -21.82 22.10
CA ILE A 382 6.60 -22.97 22.83
C ILE A 382 7.65 -24.09 22.78
N PRO A 383 8.29 -24.46 23.90
CA PRO A 383 9.17 -25.62 23.91
C PRO A 383 8.33 -26.87 23.65
N MET A 384 8.53 -27.50 22.48
CA MET A 384 8.05 -28.86 22.24
C MET A 384 8.75 -29.78 23.25
N THR A 385 8.04 -30.19 24.29
CA THR A 385 8.47 -31.27 25.17
C THR A 385 8.61 -32.54 24.34
N LYS A 386 9.84 -33.05 24.23
CA LYS A 386 10.14 -34.37 23.68
C LYS A 386 9.56 -35.48 24.54
#